data_AF-A0A2R6C6N8-F1
#
_entry.id   AF-A0A2R6C6N8-F1
#
_cell.length_a   1.000
_cell.length_b   1.000
_cell.length_c   1.000
_cell.angle_alpha   90.00
_cell.angle_beta   90.00
_cell.angle_gamma   90.00
#
_symmetry.space_group_name_H-M   'P 1'
#
loop_
_entity.id
_entity.type
_entity.pdbx_description
1 polymer ?
#
loop_
_entity_poly.entity_id
_entity_poly.type
_entity_poly.pdbx_seq_one_letter_code
_entity_poly.pdbx_strand_id
1 'polypeptide(L)'
;MSYKKYFYPPAMGLLFYLLILLLLIILVPLLILGVTQVFKQLGFTPFAAFAIIVLSLAGSAINIPVFKIANNQPIVRVEYYTLYGVTYPVPSIVTTQQKTVIAVNAGGALIPASISAYLWYREYAHTPQILLCILLVTLVCYKLAKPVEGVGIVMPAFIPPIVAAVSALVVSLGSSPLLFSLAYISGSLGTLI
;
A
#
# COMPACT_ATOMS: atom_id res chain seq x y z
N MET A 1 34.08 -21.64 -40.39
CA MET A 1 33.98 -21.37 -38.95
C MET A 1 33.35 -20.00 -38.75
N SER A 2 32.06 -19.96 -38.39
CA SER A 2 31.29 -18.73 -38.23
C SER A 2 31.49 -18.20 -36.81
N TYR A 3 32.22 -17.10 -36.67
CA TYR A 3 32.26 -16.34 -35.41
C TYR A 3 30.92 -15.61 -35.25
N LYS A 4 29.93 -16.27 -34.65
CA LYS A 4 28.78 -15.56 -34.07
C LYS A 4 29.30 -14.75 -32.89
N LYS A 5 29.56 -13.46 -33.13
CA LYS A 5 29.69 -12.47 -32.05
C LYS A 5 28.39 -12.49 -31.27
N TYR A 6 28.42 -13.01 -30.05
CA TYR A 6 27.40 -12.72 -29.06
C TYR A 6 27.48 -11.21 -28.80
N PHE A 7 26.63 -10.45 -29.49
CA PHE A 7 26.39 -9.05 -29.18
C PHE A 7 25.69 -9.01 -27.83
N TYR A 8 26.48 -9.01 -26.76
CA TYR A 8 26.05 -8.42 -25.50
C TYR A 8 26.20 -6.93 -25.72
N PRO A 9 25.14 -6.11 -25.79
CA PRO A 9 25.36 -4.69 -25.58
C PRO A 9 25.81 -4.56 -24.12
N PRO A 10 27.06 -4.17 -23.81
CA PRO A 10 27.44 -3.80 -22.45
C PRO A 10 26.90 -2.38 -22.13
N ALA A 11 25.80 -2.00 -22.77
CA ALA A 11 25.44 -0.62 -23.10
C ALA A 11 23.97 -0.31 -22.80
N MET A 12 23.44 -0.81 -21.68
CA MET A 12 22.62 0.07 -20.83
C MET A 12 23.57 1.13 -20.21
N GLY A 13 24.25 1.91 -21.06
CA GLY A 13 25.41 2.71 -20.71
C GLY A 13 25.03 3.94 -19.88
N LEU A 14 25.99 4.82 -19.61
CA LEU A 14 25.78 6.11 -18.94
C LEU A 14 24.55 6.86 -19.50
N LEU A 15 24.30 6.78 -20.81
CA LEU A 15 23.12 7.37 -21.46
C LEU A 15 21.79 6.83 -20.91
N PHE A 16 21.66 5.52 -20.67
CA PHE A 16 20.44 4.94 -20.10
C PHE A 16 20.21 5.43 -18.66
N TYR A 17 21.26 5.48 -17.84
CA TYR A 17 21.20 6.04 -16.49
C TYR A 17 20.86 7.54 -16.50
N LEU A 18 21.44 8.31 -17.43
CA LEU A 18 21.13 9.72 -17.62
C LEU A 18 19.67 9.93 -18.06
N LEU A 19 19.13 9.07 -18.92
CA LEU A 19 17.73 9.11 -19.33
C LEU A 19 16.78 8.78 -18.17
N ILE A 20 17.10 7.78 -17.34
CA ILE A 20 16.35 7.48 -16.11
C ILE A 20 16.42 8.66 -15.14
N LEU A 21 17.61 9.24 -14.95
CA LEU A 21 17.80 10.39 -14.07
C LEU A 21 17.00 11.60 -14.56
N LEU A 22 17.05 11.90 -15.86
CA LEU A 22 16.25 12.96 -16.48
C LEU A 22 14.75 12.70 -16.29
N LEU A 23 14.30 11.47 -16.51
CA LEU A 23 12.92 11.08 -16.26
C LEU A 23 12.52 11.31 -14.80
N LEU A 24 13.37 10.94 -13.84
CA LEU A 24 13.11 11.15 -12.42
C LEU A 24 13.08 12.63 -12.04
N ILE A 25 14.02 13.44 -12.56
CA ILE A 25 14.08 14.90 -12.36
C ILE A 25 12.82 15.59 -12.87
N ILE A 26 12.19 15.07 -13.94
CA ILE A 26 10.93 15.62 -14.46
C ILE A 26 9.71 15.07 -13.71
N LEU A 27 9.67 13.75 -13.49
CA LEU A 27 8.51 13.05 -12.95
C LEU A 27 8.28 13.36 -11.47
N VAL A 28 9.34 13.39 -10.65
CA VAL A 28 9.21 13.61 -9.20
C VAL A 28 8.62 14.98 -8.88
N PRO A 29 9.12 16.10 -9.42
CA PRO A 29 8.49 17.41 -9.20
C PRO A 29 7.06 17.46 -9.73
N LEU A 30 6.78 16.85 -10.89
CA LEU A 30 5.43 16.82 -11.45
C LEU A 30 4.45 16.08 -10.51
N LEU A 31 4.87 14.96 -9.94
CA LEU A 31 4.09 14.21 -8.96
C LEU A 31 3.88 15.02 -7.68
N ILE A 32 4.93 15.66 -7.14
CA ILE A 32 4.83 16.49 -5.94
C ILE A 32 3.87 17.67 -6.18
N LEU A 33 3.99 18.34 -7.33
CA LEU A 33 3.09 19.43 -7.71
C LEU A 33 1.64 18.93 -7.86
N GLY A 34 1.42 17.79 -8.53
CA GLY A 34 0.10 17.20 -8.67
C GLY A 34 -0.55 16.89 -7.32
N VAL A 35 0.19 16.20 -6.43
CA VAL A 35 -0.32 15.85 -5.10
C VAL A 35 -0.58 17.10 -4.26
N THR A 36 0.34 18.07 -4.24
CA THR A 36 0.14 19.32 -3.47
C THR A 36 -1.08 20.12 -3.95
N GLN A 37 -1.39 20.12 -5.24
CA GLN A 37 -2.62 20.72 -5.77
C GLN A 37 -3.87 19.99 -5.29
N VAL A 38 -3.85 18.66 -5.24
CA VAL A 38 -4.98 17.87 -4.69
C VAL A 38 -5.18 18.17 -3.20
N PHE A 39 -4.10 18.23 -2.41
CA PHE A 39 -4.20 18.58 -0.99
C PHE A 39 -4.66 20.04 -0.76
N LYS A 40 -4.39 20.95 -1.72
CA LYS A 40 -4.97 22.29 -1.69
C LYS A 40 -6.50 22.26 -1.85
N GLN A 41 -7.04 21.39 -2.71
CA GLN A 41 -8.50 21.17 -2.82
C GLN A 41 -9.09 20.60 -1.52
N LEU A 42 -8.29 19.83 -0.77
CA LEU A 42 -8.64 19.36 0.57
C LEU A 42 -8.51 20.44 1.66
N GLY A 43 -8.12 21.67 1.31
CA GLY A 43 -8.01 22.80 2.25
C GLY A 43 -6.68 22.88 3.01
N PHE A 44 -5.66 22.12 2.60
CA PHE A 44 -4.32 22.22 3.19
C PHE A 44 -3.47 23.29 2.49
N THR A 45 -2.57 23.92 3.24
CA THR A 45 -1.54 24.78 2.66
C THR A 45 -0.52 23.92 1.88
N PRO A 46 0.18 24.47 0.87
CA PRO A 46 1.22 23.73 0.15
C PRO A 46 2.31 23.17 1.07
N PHE A 47 2.67 23.91 2.12
CA PHE A 47 3.64 23.46 3.12
C PHE A 47 3.11 22.27 3.94
N ALA A 48 1.85 22.32 4.40
CA ALA A 48 1.23 21.22 5.11
C ALA A 48 1.10 19.97 4.21
N ALA A 49 0.70 20.14 2.96
CA ALA A 49 0.64 19.06 1.97
C ALA A 49 2.01 18.39 1.78
N PHE A 50 3.07 19.20 1.60
CA PHE A 50 4.44 18.70 1.49
C PHE A 50 4.88 17.96 2.76
N ALA A 51 4.62 18.53 3.94
CA ALA A 51 4.94 17.90 5.22
C ALA A 51 4.23 16.56 5.40
N ILE A 52 2.94 16.47 5.03
CA ILE A 52 2.18 15.21 5.05
C ILE A 52 2.86 14.16 4.17
N ILE A 53 3.25 14.51 2.94
CA ILE A 53 3.92 13.57 2.03
C ILE A 53 5.24 13.08 2.62
N VAL A 54 6.07 13.99 3.13
CA VAL A 54 7.38 13.65 3.74
C VAL A 54 7.19 12.77 4.98
N LEU A 55 6.25 13.12 5.85
CA LEU A 55 5.95 12.35 7.06
C LEU A 55 5.34 10.99 6.75
N SER A 56 4.47 10.89 5.74
CA SER A 56 3.94 9.61 5.26
C SER A 56 5.06 8.71 4.72
N LEU A 57 5.99 9.26 3.95
CA LEU A 57 7.12 8.48 3.44
C LEU A 57 8.06 8.05 4.56
N ALA A 58 8.45 8.96 5.45
CA ALA A 58 9.32 8.67 6.59
C ALA A 58 8.67 7.67 7.56
N GLY A 59 7.38 7.85 7.85
CA GLY A 59 6.60 6.96 8.71
C GLY A 59 6.29 5.59 8.10
N SER A 60 6.43 5.42 6.77
CA SER A 60 6.16 4.14 6.10
C SER A 60 7.10 3.02 6.56
N ALA A 61 8.31 3.37 7.00
CA ALA A 61 9.27 2.41 7.57
C ALA A 61 8.89 1.92 8.99
N ILE A 62 7.92 2.55 9.63
CA ILE A 62 7.57 2.30 11.04
C ILE A 62 6.28 1.47 11.09
N ASN A 63 6.41 0.23 11.57
CA ASN A 63 5.29 -0.68 11.82
C ASN A 63 5.10 -0.89 13.32
N ILE A 64 3.95 -0.51 13.85
CA ILE A 64 3.61 -0.60 15.27
C ILE A 64 2.84 -1.90 15.51
N PRO A 65 3.38 -2.87 16.27
CA PRO A 65 2.68 -4.13 16.54
C PRO A 65 1.48 -3.87 17.45
N VAL A 66 0.30 -4.32 17.02
CA VAL A 66 -0.97 -4.15 17.77
C VAL A 66 -1.48 -5.48 18.32
N PHE A 67 -1.38 -6.56 17.55
CA PHE A 67 -1.91 -7.86 17.96
C PHE A 67 -1.01 -9.02 17.53
N LYS A 68 -1.07 -10.14 18.23
CA LYS A 68 -0.35 -11.37 17.89
C LYS A 68 -1.33 -12.54 17.85
N ILE A 69 -1.41 -13.22 16.71
CA ILE A 69 -2.21 -14.43 16.52
C ILE A 69 -1.24 -15.61 16.57
N ALA A 70 -1.47 -16.54 17.51
CA ALA A 70 -0.79 -17.83 17.49
C ALA A 70 -1.46 -18.73 16.46
N ASN A 71 -0.70 -19.24 15.50
CA ASN A 71 -1.17 -20.18 14.50
C ASN A 71 -0.32 -21.45 14.58
N ASN A 72 -0.99 -22.58 14.84
CA ASN A 72 -0.35 -23.89 14.84
C ASN A 72 -0.38 -24.41 13.41
N GLN A 73 0.67 -24.13 12.64
CA GLN A 73 0.78 -24.67 11.29
C GLN A 73 1.66 -25.94 11.29
N PRO A 74 1.19 -27.03 10.66
CA PRO A 74 2.01 -28.20 10.43
C PRO A 74 3.10 -27.83 9.41
N ILE A 75 4.35 -27.86 9.83
CA ILE A 75 5.49 -27.72 8.90
C ILE A 75 6.08 -29.10 8.63
N VAL A 76 6.48 -29.33 7.37
CA VAL A 76 7.23 -30.53 7.00
C VAL A 76 8.68 -30.28 7.36
N ARG A 77 9.16 -31.00 8.38
CA ARG A 77 10.57 -31.00 8.76
C ARG A 77 11.21 -32.25 8.17
N VAL A 78 12.32 -32.11 7.45
CA VAL A 78 13.08 -33.25 6.97
C VAL A 78 14.17 -33.55 8.00
N GLU A 79 14.05 -34.69 8.66
CA GLU A 79 15.06 -35.18 9.59
C GLU A 79 15.94 -36.20 8.88
N TYR A 80 17.24 -36.11 9.08
CA TYR A 80 18.22 -36.99 8.43
C TYR A 80 18.68 -38.04 9.42
N TYR A 81 18.50 -39.31 9.05
CA TYR A 81 18.94 -40.45 9.85
C TYR A 81 20.00 -41.23 9.08
N THR A 82 21.13 -41.52 9.71
CA THR A 82 22.18 -42.36 9.12
C THR A 82 22.05 -43.79 9.63
N LEU A 83 21.83 -44.73 8.72
CA LEU A 83 21.79 -46.17 9.01
C LEU A 83 22.81 -46.87 8.09
N TYR A 84 23.70 -47.66 8.66
CA TYR A 84 24.75 -48.39 7.90
C TYR A 84 25.59 -47.50 6.95
N GLY A 85 25.90 -46.26 7.34
CA GLY A 85 26.67 -45.32 6.53
C GLY A 85 25.90 -44.64 5.39
N VAL A 86 24.59 -44.89 5.27
CA VAL A 86 23.72 -44.22 4.30
C VAL A 86 22.78 -43.25 5.03
N THR A 87 22.71 -42.01 4.57
CA THR A 87 21.88 -40.95 5.17
C THR A 87 20.55 -40.85 4.42
N TYR A 88 19.44 -41.07 5.13
CA TYR A 88 18.09 -41.04 4.58
C TYR A 88 17.33 -39.79 5.06
N PRO A 89 16.69 -39.02 4.16
CA PRO A 89 15.76 -37.96 4.53
C PRO A 89 14.40 -38.57 4.90
N VAL A 90 13.95 -38.34 6.13
CA VAL A 90 12.63 -38.76 6.62
C VAL A 90 11.80 -37.50 6.90
N PRO A 91 10.72 -37.26 6.13
CA PRO A 91 9.83 -36.13 6.40
C PRO A 91 8.97 -36.43 7.64
N SER A 92 9.04 -35.57 8.65
CA SER A 92 8.16 -35.58 9.82
C SER A 92 7.30 -34.31 9.82
N ILE A 93 6.01 -34.46 10.16
CA ILE A 93 5.09 -33.32 10.31
C ILE A 93 5.20 -32.84 11.75
N VAL A 94 5.83 -31.69 11.96
CA VAL A 94 5.97 -31.10 13.29
C VAL A 94 5.05 -29.89 13.37
N THR A 95 4.19 -29.85 14.39
CA THR A 95 3.37 -28.65 14.64
C THR A 95 4.26 -27.60 15.29
N THR A 96 4.58 -26.54 14.56
CA THR A 96 5.32 -25.41 15.13
C THR A 96 4.34 -24.28 15.45
N GLN A 97 4.47 -23.70 16.64
CA GLN A 97 3.73 -22.48 16.98
C GLN A 97 4.34 -21.31 16.21
N GLN A 98 3.74 -20.97 15.06
CA GLN A 98 4.06 -19.72 14.39
C GLN A 98 3.21 -18.60 14.99
N LYS A 99 3.78 -17.40 15.06
CA LYS A 99 3.07 -16.21 15.56
C LYS A 99 2.96 -15.21 14.41
N THR A 100 1.73 -14.89 14.02
CA THR A 100 1.45 -13.81 13.08
C THR A 100 1.30 -12.51 13.87
N VAL A 101 2.13 -11.52 13.59
CA VAL A 101 2.04 -10.20 14.22
C VAL A 101 1.26 -9.28 13.30
N ILE A 102 0.15 -8.74 13.79
CA ILE A 102 -0.60 -7.67 13.13
C ILE A 102 0.02 -6.35 13.58
N ALA A 103 0.52 -5.59 12.63
CA ALA A 103 1.09 -4.27 12.85
C ALA A 103 0.35 -3.21 12.02
N VAL A 104 0.29 -1.99 12.57
CA VAL A 104 -0.26 -0.82 11.88
C VAL A 104 0.90 0.05 11.40
N ASN A 105 0.89 0.39 10.11
CA ASN A 105 1.92 1.22 9.50
C ASN A 105 1.71 2.70 9.83
N ALA A 106 2.74 3.41 10.31
CA ALA A 106 2.57 4.81 10.69
C ALA A 106 2.31 5.71 9.48
N GLY A 107 3.08 5.53 8.41
CA GLY A 107 2.98 6.34 7.20
C GLY A 107 1.77 6.04 6.31
N GLY A 108 1.42 4.76 6.20
CA GLY A 108 0.40 4.23 5.31
C GLY A 108 -0.95 3.95 5.97
N ALA A 109 -1.05 3.96 7.30
CA ALA A 109 -2.33 3.78 8.00
C ALA A 109 -2.62 4.91 8.99
N LEU A 110 -1.70 5.23 9.92
CA LEU A 110 -1.97 6.24 10.95
C LEU A 110 -2.12 7.65 10.39
N ILE A 111 -1.20 8.09 9.54
CA ILE A 111 -1.27 9.44 8.94
C ILE A 111 -2.53 9.58 8.05
N PRO A 112 -2.82 8.64 7.11
CA PRO A 112 -4.06 8.68 6.34
C PRO A 112 -5.33 8.68 7.21
N ALA A 113 -5.39 7.84 8.24
CA ALA A 113 -6.54 7.79 9.15
C ALA A 113 -6.72 9.13 9.92
N SER A 114 -5.62 9.75 10.33
CA SER A 114 -5.65 11.05 11.04
C SER A 114 -6.17 12.17 10.13
N ILE A 115 -5.72 12.20 8.87
CA ILE A 115 -6.20 13.17 7.88
C ILE A 115 -7.68 12.93 7.58
N SER A 116 -8.09 11.67 7.44
CA SER A 116 -9.49 11.31 7.22
C SER A 116 -10.38 11.68 8.40
N ALA A 117 -9.92 11.52 9.64
CA ALA A 117 -10.63 12.00 10.82
C ALA A 117 -10.79 13.53 10.81
N TYR A 118 -9.74 14.27 10.47
CA TYR A 118 -9.80 15.73 10.32
C TYR A 118 -10.78 16.18 9.23
N LEU A 119 -10.73 15.55 8.05
CA LEU A 119 -11.64 15.85 6.95
C LEU A 119 -13.08 15.49 7.29
N TRP A 120 -13.32 14.34 7.94
CA TRP A 120 -14.65 13.98 8.42
C TRP A 120 -15.17 15.01 9.42
N TYR A 121 -14.36 15.42 10.39
CA TYR A 121 -14.74 16.47 11.34
C TYR A 121 -15.18 17.76 10.63
N ARG A 122 -14.47 18.18 9.58
CA ARG A 122 -14.84 19.37 8.78
C ARG A 122 -16.13 19.15 7.99
N GLU A 123 -16.32 17.97 7.43
CA GLU A 123 -17.49 17.60 6.61
C GLU A 123 -18.56 16.85 7.43
N TYR A 124 -18.66 17.11 8.75
CA TYR A 124 -19.47 16.30 9.66
C TYR A 124 -20.96 16.22 9.25
N ALA A 125 -21.51 17.30 8.67
CA ALA A 125 -22.86 17.34 8.13
C ALA A 125 -23.12 16.30 7.02
N HIS A 126 -22.07 15.83 6.36
CA HIS A 126 -22.10 14.84 5.29
C HIS A 126 -21.71 13.43 5.77
N THR A 127 -21.79 13.15 7.06
CA THR A 127 -21.49 11.83 7.63
C THR A 127 -22.21 10.66 6.92
N PRO A 128 -23.50 10.75 6.54
CA PRO A 128 -24.16 9.68 5.79
C PRO A 128 -23.49 9.39 4.44
N GLN A 129 -23.09 10.43 3.71
CA GLN A 129 -22.36 10.33 2.45
C GLN A 129 -20.97 9.72 2.65
N ILE A 130 -20.26 10.14 3.71
CA ILE A 130 -18.94 9.60 4.07
C ILE A 130 -19.05 8.09 4.34
N LEU A 131 -19.99 7.69 5.18
CA LEU A 131 -20.21 6.28 5.53
C LEU A 131 -20.59 5.44 4.30
N LEU A 132 -21.46 5.97 3.43
CA LEU A 132 -21.82 5.30 2.19
C LEU A 132 -20.60 5.12 1.26
N CYS A 133 -19.80 6.16 1.09
CA CYS A 133 -18.58 6.10 0.27
C CYS A 133 -17.55 5.13 0.84
N ILE A 134 -17.32 5.13 2.16
CA ILE A 134 -16.45 4.16 2.84
C ILE A 134 -16.95 2.74 2.57
N LEU A 135 -18.25 2.48 2.79
CA LEU A 135 -18.84 1.16 2.58
C LEU A 135 -18.61 0.65 1.14
N LEU A 136 -18.84 1.49 0.13
CA LEU A 136 -18.63 1.12 -1.27
C LEU A 136 -17.17 0.74 -1.55
N VAL A 137 -16.21 1.54 -1.06
CA VAL A 137 -14.78 1.24 -1.25
C VAL A 137 -14.36 -0.01 -0.48
N THR A 138 -14.79 -0.16 0.78
CA THR A 138 -14.51 -1.32 1.61
C THR A 138 -14.99 -2.61 0.97
N LEU A 139 -16.22 -2.66 0.46
CA LEU A 139 -16.74 -3.89 -0.16
C LEU A 139 -15.88 -4.36 -1.35
N VAL A 140 -15.39 -3.43 -2.16
CA VAL A 140 -14.53 -3.76 -3.29
C VAL A 140 -13.12 -4.14 -2.82
N CYS A 141 -12.54 -3.36 -1.91
CA CYS A 141 -11.20 -3.61 -1.40
C CYS A 141 -11.14 -4.93 -0.64
N TYR A 142 -12.05 -5.16 0.31
CA TYR A 142 -12.12 -6.39 1.10
C TYR A 142 -12.17 -7.65 0.22
N LYS A 143 -12.93 -7.62 -0.89
CA LYS A 143 -13.03 -8.74 -1.84
C LYS A 143 -11.73 -9.03 -2.60
N LEU A 144 -10.89 -8.02 -2.82
CA LEU A 144 -9.68 -8.12 -3.62
C LEU A 144 -8.40 -8.23 -2.79
N ALA A 145 -8.45 -7.80 -1.53
CA ALA A 145 -7.35 -7.90 -0.58
C ALA A 145 -7.00 -9.38 -0.35
N LYS A 146 -5.71 -9.70 -0.33
CA LYS A 146 -5.22 -11.05 -0.03
C LYS A 146 -4.10 -11.01 1.00
N PRO A 147 -4.14 -11.79 2.09
CA PRO A 147 -2.99 -11.96 2.96
C PRO A 147 -1.95 -12.84 2.25
N VAL A 148 -0.71 -12.35 2.20
CA VAL A 148 0.44 -13.04 1.61
C VAL A 148 1.53 -13.14 2.67
N GLU A 149 2.01 -14.36 2.91
CA GLU A 149 3.06 -14.62 3.90
C GLU A 149 4.34 -13.85 3.59
N GLY A 150 4.96 -13.27 4.63
CA GLY A 150 6.16 -12.45 4.49
C GLY A 150 5.94 -11.05 3.88
N VAL A 151 4.76 -10.77 3.33
CA VAL A 151 4.43 -9.48 2.68
C VAL A 151 3.36 -8.71 3.44
N GLY A 152 2.34 -9.40 3.96
CA GLY A 152 1.17 -8.79 4.60
C GLY A 152 -0.05 -8.78 3.69
N ILE A 153 -0.96 -7.83 3.90
CA ILE A 153 -2.18 -7.70 3.09
C ILE A 153 -1.82 -6.95 1.79
N VAL A 154 -1.98 -7.62 0.65
CA VAL A 154 -1.72 -7.02 -0.66
C VAL A 154 -3.03 -6.60 -1.36
N MET A 155 -2.95 -5.50 -2.09
CA MET A 155 -4.04 -4.90 -2.86
C MET A 155 -3.53 -4.45 -4.23
N PRO A 156 -4.28 -4.65 -5.33
CA PRO A 156 -3.94 -4.02 -6.59
C PRO A 156 -3.97 -2.48 -6.47
N ALA A 157 -2.80 -1.84 -6.66
CA ALA A 157 -2.57 -0.45 -6.26
C ALA A 157 -3.57 0.57 -6.84
N PHE A 158 -4.06 0.35 -8.07
CA PHE A 158 -4.97 1.29 -8.73
C PHE A 158 -6.44 1.10 -8.35
N ILE A 159 -6.82 -0.04 -7.78
CA ILE A 159 -8.23 -0.30 -7.50
C ILE A 159 -8.78 0.67 -6.45
N PRO A 160 -8.15 0.85 -5.27
CA PRO A 160 -8.74 1.74 -4.28
C PRO A 160 -8.89 3.20 -4.72
N PRO A 161 -7.87 3.84 -5.34
CA PRO A 161 -8.01 5.21 -5.83
C PRO A 161 -9.13 5.36 -6.88
N ILE A 162 -9.25 4.41 -7.82
CA ILE A 162 -10.29 4.46 -8.86
C ILE A 162 -11.68 4.30 -8.24
N VAL A 163 -11.87 3.29 -7.39
CA VAL A 163 -13.17 3.02 -6.76
C VAL A 163 -13.57 4.18 -5.85
N ALA A 164 -12.62 4.77 -5.11
CA ALA A 164 -12.87 5.94 -4.28
C ALA A 164 -13.27 7.17 -5.10
N ALA A 165 -12.57 7.45 -6.20
CA ALA A 165 -12.89 8.58 -7.08
C ALA A 165 -14.29 8.43 -7.71
N VAL A 166 -14.61 7.24 -8.22
CA VAL A 166 -15.94 6.97 -8.82
C VAL A 166 -17.04 7.05 -7.77
N SER A 167 -16.83 6.43 -6.60
CA SER A 167 -17.82 6.46 -5.51
C SER A 167 -18.05 7.89 -5.03
N ALA A 168 -16.99 8.67 -4.83
CA ALA A 168 -17.09 10.07 -4.42
C ALA A 168 -17.79 10.94 -5.47
N LEU A 169 -17.53 10.73 -6.76
CA LEU A 169 -18.21 11.44 -7.83
C LEU A 169 -19.73 11.21 -7.80
N VAL A 170 -20.15 9.96 -7.63
CA VAL A 170 -21.57 9.59 -7.57
C VAL A 170 -22.23 10.13 -6.30
N VAL A 171 -21.61 9.94 -5.14
CA VAL A 171 -22.20 10.28 -3.84
C VAL A 171 -22.20 11.79 -3.57
N SER A 172 -21.20 12.53 -4.07
CA SER A 172 -21.16 14.00 -3.94
C SER A 172 -22.17 14.73 -4.83
N LEU A 173 -22.83 14.02 -5.75
CA LEU A 173 -23.68 14.59 -6.81
C LEU A 173 -22.95 15.69 -7.61
N GLY A 174 -21.62 15.59 -7.74
CA GLY A 174 -20.79 16.58 -8.43
C GLY A 174 -20.40 17.82 -7.62
N SER A 175 -20.69 17.86 -6.32
CA SER A 175 -20.27 18.96 -5.44
C SER A 175 -18.74 18.95 -5.25
N SER A 176 -18.04 19.87 -5.92
CA SER A 176 -16.58 19.89 -6.04
C SER A 176 -15.81 19.74 -4.70
N PRO A 177 -16.05 20.54 -3.64
CA PRO A 177 -15.26 20.44 -2.40
C PRO A 177 -15.53 19.14 -1.61
N LEU A 178 -16.78 18.68 -1.61
CA LEU A 178 -17.16 17.43 -0.94
C LEU A 178 -16.56 16.21 -1.66
N LEU A 179 -16.49 16.25 -2.99
CA LEU A 179 -15.93 15.17 -3.81
C LEU A 179 -14.50 14.82 -3.40
N PHE A 180 -13.61 15.81 -3.25
CA PHE A 180 -12.22 15.55 -2.85
C PHE A 180 -12.13 14.94 -1.46
N SER A 181 -12.92 15.47 -0.51
CA SER A 181 -12.97 14.95 0.86
C SER A 181 -13.49 13.51 0.90
N LEU A 182 -14.58 13.21 0.20
CA LEU A 182 -15.12 11.85 0.09
C LEU A 182 -14.10 10.90 -0.52
N ALA A 183 -13.46 11.27 -1.64
CA ALA A 183 -12.47 10.42 -2.31
C ALA A 183 -11.28 10.09 -1.39
N TYR A 184 -10.77 11.08 -0.65
CA TYR A 184 -9.67 10.86 0.29
C TYR A 184 -10.09 9.99 1.48
N ILE A 185 -11.21 10.33 2.13
CA ILE A 185 -11.70 9.62 3.31
C ILE A 185 -12.01 8.16 2.97
N SER A 186 -12.79 7.92 1.91
CA SER A 186 -13.17 6.56 1.54
C SER A 186 -12.02 5.76 0.96
N GLY A 187 -11.12 6.38 0.18
CA GLY A 187 -9.94 5.69 -0.35
C GLY A 187 -8.97 5.22 0.74
N SER A 188 -8.83 6.00 1.82
CA SER A 188 -7.96 5.65 2.95
C SER A 188 -8.66 4.74 3.97
N LEU A 189 -9.78 5.17 4.55
CA LEU A 189 -10.47 4.36 5.56
C LEU A 189 -11.05 3.09 4.95
N GLY A 190 -11.59 3.17 3.73
CA GLY A 190 -12.17 2.01 3.06
C GLY A 190 -11.15 0.96 2.63
N THR A 191 -9.85 1.29 2.55
CA THR A 191 -8.79 0.30 2.32
C THR A 191 -8.23 -0.30 3.60
N LEU A 192 -8.29 0.46 4.70
CA LEU A 192 -7.82 0.02 6.01
C LEU A 192 -8.82 -0.91 6.70
N ILE A 193 -10.11 -0.75 6.40
CA ILE A 193 -11.22 -1.59 6.87
C ILE A 193 -11.37 -2.81 5.95
#